data_AF-A0A2D9YGR7-F1
#
_entry.id   AF-A0A2D9YGR7-F1
#
_cell.length_a   1.000
_cell.length_b   1.000
_cell.length_c   1.000
_cell.angle_alpha   90.00
_cell.angle_beta   90.00
_cell.angle_gamma   90.00
#
_symmetry.space_group_name_H-M   'P 1'
#
loop_
_entity.id
_entity.type
_entity.pdbx_description
1 polymer ?
#
loop_
_entity_poly.entity_id
_entity_poly.type
_entity_poly.pdbx_seq_one_letter_code
_entity_poly.pdbx_strand_id
1 'polypeptide(L)'
;MSANTAKFSSDYSAASSFYRSLWIKDPFNLDYAVDALIFSVASGQVKEAIAIANRALENRLDSPLFGLVLIIDNFKERKLGEVKVLLNRYKEDLPNVAFWIFSGWANSELGLSKPPPEFEKIGEGAKKIGLNRYNQALYAAYNGDWNSASSFLKDGGHLLATLNRDILFTQANILYYSGDKREALALL
;
A
#
# COMPACT_ATOMS: atom_id res chain seq x y z
N MET A 1 0.07 -1.62 -24.15
CA MET A 1 0.13 -0.44 -23.25
C MET A 1 1.45 0.28 -23.54
N SER A 2 1.47 1.39 -24.28
CA SER A 2 2.75 2.10 -24.52
C SER A 2 2.57 3.58 -24.88
N ALA A 3 1.78 3.93 -25.90
CA ALA A 3 1.60 5.34 -26.28
C ALA A 3 0.67 6.12 -25.33
N ASN A 4 -0.51 5.57 -25.00
CA ASN A 4 -1.44 6.23 -24.09
C ASN A 4 -0.86 6.37 -22.67
N THR A 5 -0.18 5.32 -22.18
CA THR A 5 0.48 5.34 -20.87
C THR A 5 1.62 6.37 -20.83
N ALA A 6 2.43 6.47 -21.89
CA ALA A 6 3.47 7.49 -22.00
C ALA A 6 2.88 8.91 -22.06
N LYS A 7 1.77 9.09 -22.78
CA LYS A 7 1.06 10.37 -22.85
C LYS A 7 0.51 10.80 -21.48
N PHE A 8 -0.20 9.91 -20.77
CA PHE A 8 -0.69 10.22 -19.42
C PHE A 8 0.46 10.48 -18.43
N SER A 9 1.52 9.67 -18.47
CA SER A 9 2.69 9.89 -17.63
C SER A 9 3.35 11.25 -17.91
N SER A 10 3.44 11.64 -19.18
CA SER A 10 3.92 12.97 -19.58
C SER A 10 3.03 14.08 -19.03
N ASP A 11 1.72 13.95 -19.14
CA ASP A 11 0.76 14.95 -18.64
C ASP A 11 0.82 15.08 -17.11
N TYR A 12 0.96 13.97 -16.38
CA TYR A 12 1.14 13.97 -14.93
C TYR A 12 2.49 14.57 -14.50
N SER A 13 3.57 14.30 -15.24
CA SER A 13 4.87 14.89 -14.94
C SER A 13 4.83 16.41 -15.12
N ALA A 14 4.24 16.89 -16.23
CA ALA A 14 4.05 18.31 -16.48
C ALA A 14 3.16 18.98 -15.41
N ALA A 15 2.05 18.33 -15.03
CA ALA A 15 1.18 18.81 -13.95
C ALA A 15 1.92 18.90 -12.61
N SER A 16 2.71 17.87 -12.26
CA SER A 16 3.53 17.89 -11.06
C SER A 16 4.50 19.07 -11.06
N SER A 17 5.23 19.31 -12.15
CA SER A 17 6.13 20.47 -12.27
C SER A 17 5.38 21.80 -12.16
N PHE A 18 4.20 21.91 -12.77
CA PHE A 18 3.37 23.11 -12.70
C PHE A 18 2.95 23.41 -11.26
N TYR A 19 2.34 22.46 -10.54
CA TYR A 19 1.90 22.66 -9.16
C TYR A 19 3.06 22.87 -8.20
N ARG A 20 4.21 22.22 -8.41
CA ARG A 20 5.43 22.53 -7.66
C ARG A 20 5.88 23.97 -7.87
N SER A 21 5.80 24.50 -9.09
CA SER A 21 6.16 25.89 -9.35
C SER A 21 5.21 26.88 -8.66
N LEU A 22 3.92 26.52 -8.51
CA LEU A 22 2.96 27.30 -7.74
C LEU A 22 3.26 27.23 -6.25
N TRP A 23 3.55 26.03 -5.73
CA TRP A 23 3.87 25.85 -4.32
C TRP A 23 5.19 26.51 -3.91
N ILE A 24 6.18 26.60 -4.81
CA ILE A 24 7.40 27.40 -4.55
C ILE A 24 7.06 28.88 -4.35
N LYS A 25 6.07 29.41 -5.08
CA LYS A 25 5.63 30.81 -4.98
C LYS A 25 4.74 31.05 -3.75
N ASP A 26 3.95 30.05 -3.36
CA ASP A 26 3.11 30.09 -2.16
C ASP A 26 3.30 28.79 -1.33
N PRO A 27 4.36 28.72 -0.49
CA PRO A 27 4.73 27.50 0.23
C PRO A 27 3.75 27.05 1.32
N PHE A 28 2.76 27.88 1.64
CA PHE A 28 1.74 27.61 2.65
C PHE A 28 0.39 27.24 2.03
N ASN A 29 0.31 27.13 0.71
CA ASN A 29 -0.88 26.66 0.03
C ASN A 29 -0.96 25.12 0.06
N LEU A 30 -1.92 24.60 0.83
CA LEU A 30 -2.12 23.16 0.99
C LEU A 30 -2.48 22.49 -0.35
N ASP A 31 -3.36 23.10 -1.13
CA ASP A 31 -3.86 22.50 -2.38
C ASP A 31 -2.73 22.34 -3.40
N TYR A 32 -1.85 23.33 -3.53
CA TYR A 32 -0.69 23.21 -4.42
C TYR A 32 0.28 22.12 -3.98
N ALA A 33 0.50 21.96 -2.67
CA ALA A 33 1.33 20.88 -2.14
C ALA A 33 0.71 19.50 -2.37
N VAL A 34 -0.60 19.36 -2.16
CA VAL A 34 -1.36 18.11 -2.37
C VAL A 34 -1.40 17.74 -3.85
N ASP A 35 -1.69 18.67 -4.75
CA ASP A 35 -1.72 18.41 -6.18
C ASP A 35 -0.31 18.05 -6.70
N ALA A 36 0.71 18.79 -6.26
CA ALA A 36 2.10 18.45 -6.58
C ALA A 36 2.45 17.02 -6.16
N LEU A 37 2.06 16.62 -4.94
CA LEU A 37 2.24 15.26 -4.41
C LEU A 37 1.52 14.21 -5.27
N ILE A 38 0.22 14.40 -5.54
CA ILE A 38 -0.62 13.45 -6.28
C ILE A 38 -0.03 13.22 -7.67
N PHE A 39 0.32 14.28 -8.39
CA PHE A 39 0.88 14.16 -9.73
C PHE A 39 2.30 13.60 -9.74
N SER A 40 3.11 13.86 -8.70
CA SER A 40 4.39 13.17 -8.51
C SER A 40 4.20 11.67 -8.33
N VAL A 41 3.24 11.23 -7.52
CA VAL A 41 2.92 9.81 -7.35
C VAL A 41 2.42 9.21 -8.67
N ALA A 42 1.47 9.86 -9.35
CA ALA A 42 0.87 9.38 -10.59
C ALA A 42 1.88 9.25 -11.75
N SER A 43 2.92 10.09 -11.76
CA SER A 43 4.01 10.03 -12.75
C SER A 43 5.16 9.11 -12.34
N GLY A 44 5.09 8.44 -11.18
CA GLY A 44 6.14 7.57 -10.66
C GLY A 44 7.33 8.30 -10.04
N GLN A 45 7.25 9.61 -9.84
CA GLN A 45 8.25 10.45 -9.17
C GLN A 45 8.17 10.30 -7.64
N VAL A 46 8.29 9.06 -7.14
CA VAL A 46 8.07 8.73 -5.72
C VAL A 46 8.99 9.51 -4.78
N LYS A 47 10.27 9.69 -5.16
CA LYS A 47 11.22 10.48 -4.36
C LYS A 47 10.78 11.94 -4.20
N GLU A 48 10.20 12.51 -5.24
CA GLU A 48 9.70 13.89 -5.19
C GLU A 48 8.45 13.96 -4.29
N ALA A 49 7.54 13.01 -4.40
CA ALA A 49 6.38 12.95 -3.52
C ALA A 49 6.80 12.88 -2.03
N ILE A 50 7.82 12.09 -1.69
CA ILE A 50 8.36 12.01 -0.33
C ILE A 50 8.94 13.37 0.11
N ALA A 51 9.69 14.04 -0.75
CA ALA A 51 10.26 15.36 -0.45
C ALA A 51 9.17 16.42 -0.23
N ILE A 52 8.11 16.41 -1.06
CA ILE A 52 6.95 17.28 -0.92
C ILE A 52 6.25 17.03 0.42
N ALA A 53 5.95 15.77 0.75
CA ALA A 53 5.28 15.42 2.00
C ALA A 53 6.05 15.90 3.24
N ASN A 54 7.36 15.65 3.30
CA ASN A 54 8.20 16.11 4.41
C ASN A 54 8.18 17.65 4.54
N ARG A 55 8.44 18.36 3.44
CA ARG A 55 8.48 19.83 3.45
C ARG A 55 7.12 20.45 3.76
N ALA A 56 6.02 19.83 3.32
CA ALA A 56 4.67 20.28 3.65
C ALA A 56 4.41 20.19 5.15
N LEU A 57 4.80 19.07 5.78
CA LEU A 57 4.67 18.90 7.23
C LEU A 57 5.58 19.87 8.02
N GLU A 58 6.78 20.16 7.53
CA GLU A 58 7.67 21.19 8.10
C GLU A 58 7.02 22.59 8.04
N ASN A 59 6.31 22.88 6.94
CA ASN A 59 5.51 24.10 6.78
C ASN A 59 4.17 24.07 7.54
N ARG A 60 3.94 23.06 8.38
CA ARG A 60 2.71 22.86 9.17
C ARG A 60 1.44 22.70 8.30
N LEU A 61 1.60 22.26 7.05
CA LEU A 61 0.50 21.82 6.21
C LEU A 61 0.14 20.39 6.59
N ASP A 62 -1.15 20.09 6.73
CA ASP A 62 -1.60 18.78 7.17
C ASP A 62 -2.54 18.14 6.15
N SER A 63 -2.21 16.92 5.73
CA SER A 63 -3.03 16.12 4.83
C SER A 63 -2.75 14.63 5.04
N PRO A 64 -3.79 13.77 5.08
CA PRO A 64 -3.61 12.33 5.15
C PRO A 64 -2.83 11.75 3.96
N LEU A 65 -2.77 12.46 2.82
CA LEU A 65 -1.98 12.04 1.66
C LEU A 65 -0.47 12.18 1.90
N PHE A 66 -0.03 13.21 2.63
CA PHE A 66 1.37 13.31 3.07
C PHE A 66 1.70 12.16 4.01
N GLY A 67 0.81 11.90 4.98
CA GLY A 67 0.91 10.77 5.90
C GLY A 67 1.03 9.44 5.18
N LEU A 68 0.17 9.18 4.19
CA LEU A 68 0.15 7.93 3.43
C LEU A 68 1.47 7.66 2.70
N VAL A 69 2.02 8.67 2.00
CA VAL A 69 3.31 8.55 1.31
C VAL A 69 4.43 8.27 2.30
N LEU A 70 4.46 8.97 3.43
CA LEU A 70 5.48 8.79 4.46
C LEU A 70 5.34 7.47 5.24
N ILE A 71 4.12 6.94 5.42
CA ILE A 71 3.91 5.61 5.98
C ILE A 71 4.59 4.56 5.10
N ILE A 72 4.38 4.63 3.78
CA ILE A 72 4.96 3.70 2.81
C ILE A 72 6.50 3.82 2.80
N ASP A 73 7.02 5.05 2.81
CA ASP A 73 8.47 5.28 2.85
C ASP A 73 9.10 4.74 4.14
N ASN A 74 8.48 5.00 5.30
CA ASN A 74 8.98 4.47 6.58
C ASN A 74 8.89 2.95 6.68
N PHE A 75 7.90 2.29 6.06
CA PHE A 75 7.89 0.82 5.93
C PHE A 75 9.10 0.30 5.16
N LYS A 76 9.45 0.93 4.04
CA LYS A 76 10.60 0.56 3.22
C LYS A 76 11.91 0.66 4.00
N GLU A 77 12.04 1.71 4.82
CA GLU A 77 13.21 1.96 5.67
C GLU A 77 13.14 1.22 7.03
N ARG A 78 12.13 0.37 7.24
CA ARG A 78 11.88 -0.39 8.50
C ARG A 78 11.75 0.49 9.75
N LYS A 79 11.34 1.75 9.58
CA LYS A 79 11.08 2.72 10.67
C LYS A 79 9.67 2.55 11.23
N LEU A 80 9.43 1.42 11.90
CA LEU A 80 8.07 1.05 12.34
C LEU A 80 7.51 1.96 13.44
N GLY A 81 8.36 2.62 14.25
CA GLY A 81 7.91 3.60 15.24
C GLY A 81 7.22 4.79 14.58
N GLU A 82 7.83 5.31 13.52
CA GLU A 82 7.42 6.45 12.72
C GLU A 82 6.16 6.12 11.93
N VAL A 83 6.07 4.89 11.40
CA VAL A 83 4.82 4.36 10.83
C VAL A 83 3.68 4.45 11.86
N LYS A 84 3.89 3.97 13.08
CA LYS A 84 2.85 3.99 14.14
C LYS A 84 2.45 5.41 14.52
N VAL A 85 3.41 6.33 14.61
CA VAL A 85 3.14 7.75 14.87
C VAL A 85 2.24 8.34 13.77
N LEU A 86 2.57 8.10 12.50
CA LEU A 86 1.78 8.61 11.37
C LEU A 86 0.39 7.96 11.30
N LEU A 87 0.29 6.65 11.52
CA LEU A 87 -1.00 5.95 11.58
C LEU A 87 -1.89 6.51 12.68
N ASN A 88 -1.34 6.81 13.86
CA ASN A 88 -2.11 7.41 14.94
C ASN A 88 -2.53 8.86 14.62
N ARG A 89 -1.64 9.64 13.99
CA ARG A 89 -1.94 11.02 13.58
C ARG A 89 -3.11 11.09 12.62
N TYR A 90 -3.15 10.22 11.61
CA TYR A 90 -4.15 10.23 10.54
C TYR A 90 -5.21 9.16 10.66
N LYS A 91 -5.42 8.62 11.87
CA LYS A 91 -6.30 7.47 12.10
C LYS A 91 -7.71 7.66 11.54
N GLU A 92 -8.28 8.84 11.77
CA GLU A 92 -9.66 9.15 11.39
C GLU A 92 -9.78 9.61 9.91
N ASP A 93 -8.66 10.03 9.30
CA ASP A 93 -8.63 10.60 7.94
C ASP A 93 -8.15 9.60 6.88
N LEU A 94 -7.40 8.56 7.28
CA LEU A 94 -6.96 7.52 6.37
C LEU A 94 -8.14 6.64 5.94
N PRO A 95 -8.16 6.16 4.68
CA PRO A 95 -9.08 5.12 4.28
C PRO A 95 -9.00 3.92 5.24
N ASN A 96 -10.14 3.49 5.77
CA ASN A 96 -10.23 2.40 6.77
C ASN A 96 -9.38 1.17 6.38
N VAL A 97 -9.44 0.77 5.12
CA VAL A 97 -8.66 -0.35 4.59
C VAL A 97 -7.15 -0.14 4.71
N ALA A 98 -6.66 1.05 4.35
CA ALA A 98 -5.24 1.39 4.44
C ALA A 98 -4.78 1.43 5.89
N PHE A 99 -5.55 2.07 6.76
CA PHE A 99 -5.25 2.16 8.19
C PHE A 99 -5.07 0.77 8.82
N TRP A 100 -6.01 -0.15 8.61
CA TRP A 100 -5.96 -1.47 9.25
C TRP A 100 -4.90 -2.40 8.64
N ILE A 101 -4.69 -2.37 7.32
CA ILE A 101 -3.61 -3.15 6.70
C ILE A 101 -2.25 -2.68 7.19
N PHE A 102 -1.99 -1.37 7.18
CA PHE A 102 -0.72 -0.83 7.68
C PHE A 102 -0.56 -1.04 9.18
N SER A 103 -1.62 -0.91 9.97
CA SER A 103 -1.55 -1.21 11.41
C SER A 103 -1.17 -2.67 11.66
N GLY A 104 -1.76 -3.62 10.92
CA GLY A 104 -1.43 -5.03 11.02
C GLY A 104 0.03 -5.30 10.71
N TRP A 105 0.57 -4.73 9.63
CA TRP A 105 1.99 -4.90 9.30
C TRP A 105 2.93 -4.19 10.29
N ALA A 106 2.59 -2.98 10.75
CA ALA A 106 3.39 -2.23 11.71
C ALA A 106 3.45 -2.88 13.10
N ASN A 107 2.38 -3.59 13.48
CA ASN A 107 2.29 -4.33 14.74
C ASN A 107 2.64 -5.82 14.57
N SER A 108 2.95 -6.26 13.35
CA SER A 108 3.29 -7.66 13.12
C SER A 108 4.62 -8.00 13.78
N GLU A 109 4.64 -9.11 14.51
CA GLU A 109 5.86 -9.73 15.01
C GLU A 109 6.14 -10.94 14.13
N LEU A 110 7.21 -10.89 13.34
CA LEU A 110 7.66 -12.05 12.55
C LEU A 110 8.19 -13.12 13.50
N GLY A 111 7.90 -14.38 13.21
CA GLY A 111 8.16 -15.56 14.04
C GLY A 111 6.93 -16.08 14.80
N LEU A 112 5.79 -15.38 14.78
CA LEU A 112 4.54 -15.85 15.38
C LEU A 112 3.64 -16.55 14.35
N SER A 113 2.86 -17.53 14.82
CA SER A 113 1.97 -18.33 13.96
C SER A 113 0.65 -17.66 13.63
N LYS A 114 0.19 -16.68 14.43
CA LYS A 114 -1.12 -16.05 14.27
C LYS A 114 -1.00 -14.72 13.54
N PRO A 115 -1.77 -14.48 12.46
CA PRO A 115 -1.82 -13.18 11.81
C PRO A 115 -2.29 -12.07 12.75
N PRO A 116 -1.83 -10.82 12.53
CA PRO A 116 -2.30 -9.65 13.26
C PRO A 116 -3.84 -9.51 13.20
N PRO A 117 -4.52 -9.29 14.34
CA PRO A 117 -5.98 -9.14 14.38
C PRO A 117 -6.49 -7.92 13.60
N GLU A 118 -5.63 -6.94 13.31
CA GLU A 118 -5.95 -5.76 12.51
C GLU A 118 -6.40 -6.10 11.09
N PHE A 119 -5.88 -7.19 10.48
CA PHE A 119 -6.32 -7.61 9.14
C PHE A 119 -7.82 -7.94 9.10
N GLU A 120 -8.41 -8.35 10.21
CA GLU A 120 -9.85 -8.63 10.31
C GLU A 120 -10.70 -7.37 10.56
N LYS A 121 -10.09 -6.21 10.79
CA LYS A 121 -10.81 -4.96 11.07
C LYS A 121 -11.08 -4.12 9.82
N ILE A 122 -10.58 -4.54 8.66
CA ILE A 122 -10.88 -3.87 7.39
C ILE A 122 -12.39 -3.89 7.09
N GLY A 123 -12.87 -2.91 6.33
CA GLY A 123 -14.27 -2.82 5.93
C GLY A 123 -14.76 -4.01 5.09
N GLU A 124 -16.06 -4.28 5.17
CA GLU A 124 -16.72 -5.45 4.57
C GLU A 124 -16.51 -5.56 3.05
N GLY A 125 -16.49 -4.43 2.32
CA GLY A 125 -16.21 -4.45 0.89
C GLY A 125 -14.82 -5.01 0.55
N ALA A 126 -13.81 -4.68 1.37
CA ALA A 126 -12.45 -5.19 1.20
C ALA A 126 -12.33 -6.67 1.60
N LYS A 127 -13.12 -7.12 2.59
CA LYS A 127 -13.21 -8.54 2.95
C LYS A 127 -13.84 -9.36 1.83
N LYS A 128 -14.91 -8.85 1.21
CA LYS A 128 -15.60 -9.53 0.09
C LYS A 128 -14.68 -9.83 -1.08
N ILE A 129 -13.72 -8.94 -1.39
CA ILE A 129 -12.74 -9.21 -2.45
C ILE A 129 -11.56 -10.07 -1.98
N GLY A 130 -11.44 -10.35 -0.67
CA GLY A 130 -10.41 -11.24 -0.12
C GLY A 130 -9.18 -10.55 0.47
N LEU A 131 -9.20 -9.24 0.71
CA LEU A 131 -8.00 -8.50 1.09
C LEU A 131 -7.47 -8.85 2.48
N ASN A 132 -8.34 -9.16 3.45
CA ASN A 132 -7.92 -9.67 4.76
C ASN A 132 -7.22 -11.02 4.61
N ARG A 133 -7.86 -11.96 3.90
CA ARG A 133 -7.33 -13.32 3.66
C ARG A 133 -6.00 -13.30 2.94
N TYR A 134 -5.85 -12.44 1.95
CA TYR A 134 -4.57 -12.28 1.25
C TYR A 134 -3.44 -11.79 2.19
N ASN A 135 -3.70 -10.79 3.03
CA ASN A 135 -2.67 -10.32 3.98
C ASN A 135 -2.35 -11.36 5.07
N GLN A 136 -3.34 -12.13 5.52
CA GLN A 136 -3.11 -13.27 6.42
C GLN A 136 -2.27 -14.36 5.77
N ALA A 137 -2.54 -14.67 4.49
CA ALA A 137 -1.76 -15.63 3.72
C ALA A 137 -0.31 -15.16 3.56
N LEU A 138 -0.10 -13.89 3.22
CA LEU A 138 1.23 -13.29 3.13
C LEU A 138 1.97 -13.39 4.47
N TYR A 139 1.33 -13.02 5.57
CA TYR A 139 1.94 -13.12 6.89
C TYR A 139 2.33 -14.56 7.24
N ALA A 140 1.45 -15.54 7.02
CA ALA A 140 1.76 -16.95 7.24
C ALA A 140 2.95 -17.42 6.37
N ALA A 141 2.95 -17.06 5.08
CA ALA A 141 4.03 -17.37 4.15
C ALA A 141 5.38 -16.76 4.57
N TYR A 142 5.39 -15.50 5.04
CA TYR A 142 6.60 -14.86 5.58
C TYR A 142 7.16 -15.58 6.81
N ASN A 143 6.31 -16.27 7.57
CA ASN A 143 6.70 -17.10 8.71
C ASN A 143 7.03 -18.55 8.32
N GLY A 144 7.01 -18.89 7.03
CA GLY A 144 7.25 -20.24 6.52
C GLY A 144 6.08 -21.21 6.74
N ASP A 145 4.92 -20.73 7.21
CA ASP A 145 3.71 -21.53 7.37
C ASP A 145 2.90 -21.55 6.06
N TRP A 146 3.41 -22.32 5.10
CA TRP A 146 2.80 -22.45 3.76
C TRP A 146 1.40 -23.11 3.79
N ASN A 147 1.15 -23.97 4.78
CA ASN A 147 -0.15 -24.65 4.93
C ASN A 147 -1.23 -23.66 5.35
N SER A 148 -0.97 -22.87 6.40
CA SER A 148 -1.90 -21.80 6.80
C SER A 148 -2.04 -20.75 5.71
N ALA A 149 -0.95 -20.40 5.02
CA ALA A 149 -1.00 -19.48 3.89
C ALA A 149 -1.93 -19.96 2.77
N SER A 150 -1.83 -21.23 2.37
CA SER A 150 -2.71 -21.84 1.37
C SER A 150 -4.16 -21.85 1.85
N SER A 151 -4.42 -22.21 3.11
CA SER A 151 -5.77 -22.22 3.70
C SER A 151 -6.44 -20.85 3.61
N PHE A 152 -5.74 -19.77 4.00
CA PHE A 152 -6.30 -18.42 3.91
C PHE A 152 -6.68 -18.03 2.47
N LEU A 153 -5.88 -18.42 1.48
CA LEU A 153 -6.21 -18.14 0.08
C LEU A 153 -7.44 -18.92 -0.39
N LYS A 154 -7.54 -20.21 -0.03
CA LYS A 154 -8.68 -21.09 -0.34
C LYS A 154 -9.99 -20.57 0.28
N ASP A 155 -9.92 -19.98 1.47
CA ASP A 155 -11.08 -19.48 2.21
C ASP A 155 -11.63 -18.13 1.72
N GLY A 156 -11.00 -17.47 0.73
CA GLY A 156 -11.55 -16.22 0.18
C GLY A 156 -10.58 -15.26 -0.51
N GLY A 157 -9.32 -15.64 -0.75
CA GLY A 157 -8.32 -14.78 -1.41
C GLY A 157 -8.44 -14.71 -2.94
N HIS A 158 -9.27 -15.55 -3.56
CA HIS A 158 -9.26 -15.77 -5.02
C HIS A 158 -9.74 -14.57 -5.85
N LEU A 159 -10.67 -13.76 -5.35
CA LEU A 159 -11.17 -12.60 -6.10
C LEU A 159 -10.08 -11.55 -6.33
N LEU A 160 -9.15 -11.36 -5.38
CA LEU A 160 -8.00 -10.48 -5.58
C LEU A 160 -7.08 -10.91 -6.73
N ALA A 161 -6.93 -12.21 -7.00
CA ALA A 161 -6.09 -12.67 -8.11
C ALA A 161 -6.61 -12.24 -9.48
N THR A 162 -7.92 -11.97 -9.59
CA THR A 162 -8.54 -11.43 -10.81
C THR A 162 -8.19 -9.96 -11.06
N LEU A 163 -7.71 -9.24 -10.04
CA LEU A 163 -7.46 -7.80 -10.12
C LEU A 163 -6.02 -7.47 -10.50
N ASN A 164 -5.06 -8.34 -10.20
CA ASN A 164 -3.64 -8.09 -10.43
C ASN A 164 -2.86 -9.40 -10.66
N ARG A 165 -2.09 -9.44 -11.75
CA ARG A 165 -1.25 -10.58 -12.12
C ARG A 165 -0.17 -10.89 -11.08
N ASP A 166 0.37 -9.88 -10.39
CA ASP A 166 1.38 -10.09 -9.35
C ASP A 166 0.77 -10.80 -8.12
N ILE A 167 -0.50 -10.51 -7.82
CA ILE A 167 -1.26 -11.22 -6.79
C ILE A 167 -1.46 -12.67 -7.23
N LEU A 168 -1.85 -12.91 -8.48
CA LEU A 168 -1.99 -14.27 -9.04
C LEU A 168 -0.68 -15.08 -8.92
N PHE A 169 0.46 -14.50 -9.28
CA PHE A 169 1.77 -15.14 -9.11
C PHE A 169 2.10 -15.43 -7.65
N THR A 170 1.79 -14.50 -6.75
CA THR A 170 1.99 -14.71 -5.32
C THR A 170 1.14 -15.86 -4.78
N GLN A 171 -0.12 -15.95 -5.22
CA GLN A 171 -1.00 -17.07 -4.87
C GLN A 171 -0.49 -18.39 -5.43
N ALA A 172 -0.06 -18.42 -6.70
CA ALA A 172 0.54 -19.60 -7.31
C ALA A 172 1.79 -20.07 -6.56
N ASN A 173 2.64 -19.14 -6.12
CA ASN A 173 3.83 -19.47 -5.32
C ASN A 173 3.46 -20.07 -3.96
N ILE A 174 2.49 -19.48 -3.25
CA ILE A 174 2.03 -20.01 -1.96
C ILE A 174 1.49 -21.45 -2.14
N LEU A 175 0.65 -21.70 -3.15
CA LEU A 175 0.14 -23.03 -3.47
C LEU A 175 1.27 -24.01 -3.85
N TYR A 176 2.27 -23.54 -4.60
CA TYR A 176 3.41 -24.38 -4.97
C TYR A 176 4.21 -24.83 -3.74
N TYR A 177 4.51 -23.91 -2.82
CA TYR A 177 5.28 -24.20 -1.60
C TYR A 177 4.45 -24.96 -0.55
N SER A 178 3.12 -24.86 -0.56
CA SER A 178 2.24 -25.71 0.27
C SER A 178 2.10 -27.14 -0.26
N GLY A 179 2.61 -27.44 -1.47
CA GLY A 179 2.53 -28.75 -2.10
C GLY A 179 1.36 -28.91 -3.09
N ASP A 180 0.49 -27.90 -3.23
CA ASP A 180 -0.66 -27.86 -4.12
C ASP A 180 -0.26 -27.53 -5.58
N LYS A 181 0.78 -28.20 -6.10
CA LYS A 181 1.45 -27.84 -7.36
C LYS A 181 0.52 -27.83 -8.59
N ARG A 182 -0.50 -28.69 -8.61
CA ARG A 182 -1.49 -28.73 -9.71
C ARG A 182 -2.38 -27.49 -9.71
N GLU A 183 -2.81 -27.06 -8.53
CA GLU A 183 -3.63 -25.84 -8.35
C GLU A 183 -2.79 -24.61 -8.68
N ALA A 184 -1.51 -24.59 -8.26
CA ALA A 184 -0.58 -23.53 -8.62
C ALA A 184 -0.41 -23.38 -10.15
N LEU A 185 -0.26 -24.49 -10.88
CA LEU A 185 -0.15 -24.47 -12.35
C LEU A 185 -1.45 -24.03 -13.04
N ALA A 186 -2.61 -24.34 -12.46
CA ALA A 186 -3.89 -23.93 -13.03
C ALA A 186 -4.12 -22.41 -12.97
N LEU A 187 -3.34 -21.68 -12.16
CA LEU A 187 -3.40 -20.22 -12.05
C LEU A 187 -2.49 -19.49 -13.06
N LEU A 188 -1.60 -20.19 -13.79
CA LEU A 188 -0.58 -19.57 -14.67
C LEU A 188 -0.83 -19.86 -16.14
#